data_AF-A0A920MEY4-F1
#
_entry.id   AF-A0A920MEY4-F1
#
_cell.length_a   1.000
_cell.length_b   1.000
_cell.length_c   1.000
_cell.angle_alpha   90.00
_cell.angle_beta   90.00
_cell.angle_gamma   90.00
#
_symmetry.space_group_name_H-M   'P 1'
#
loop_
_entity.id
_entity.type
_entity.pdbx_description
1 polymer ?
#
loop_
_entity_poly.entity_id
_entity_poly.type
_entity_poly.pdbx_seq_one_letter_code
_entity_poly.pdbx_strand_id
1 'polypeptide(L)' 'MYRCIELAKNGIHTCKPNPRVGCVIVKNEKIIGEGWHKKTGGDHAEIMASRIAK' A
#
# COMPACT_ATOMS: atom_id res chain seq x y z
N MET A 1 -7.68 6.29 6.96
CA MET A 1 -6.75 5.39 7.68
C MET A 1 -7.18 3.92 7.66
N TYR A 2 -8.44 3.57 7.96
CA TYR A 2 -8.93 2.18 7.94
C TYR A 2 -8.58 1.43 6.64
N ARG A 3 -8.79 2.07 5.49
CA ARG A 3 -8.43 1.51 4.17
C ARG A 3 -6.94 1.16 4.03
N CYS A 4 -6.02 1.96 4.57
CA CYS A 4 -4.58 1.66 4.56
C CYS A 4 -4.29 0.36 5.32
N ILE A 5 -4.95 0.15 6.47
CA ILE A 5 -4.79 -1.06 7.28
C ILE A 5 -5.33 -2.28 6.54
N GLU A 6 -6.47 -2.15 5.84
CA GLU A 6 -6.99 -3.23 4.99
C GLU A 6 -6.01 -3.62 3.89
N LEU A 7 -5.43 -2.65 3.19
CA LEU A 7 -4.41 -2.89 2.16
C LEU A 7 -3.18 -3.59 2.76
N ALA A 8 -2.72 -3.17 3.94
CA ALA A 8 -1.58 -3.80 4.62
C ALA A 8 -1.83 -5.28 4.94
N LYS A 9 -3.07 -5.70 5.22
CA LYS A 9 -3.41 -7.12 5.48
C LYS A 9 -3.04 -8.02 4.30
N ASN A 10 -3.05 -7.52 3.07
CA ASN A 10 -2.69 -8.29 1.87
C ASN A 10 -1.22 -8.77 1.86
N GLY A 11 -0.33 -8.16 2.68
CA GLY A 11 1.07 -8.59 2.81
C GLY A 11 1.33 -9.70 3.83
N ILE A 12 0.31 -10.21 4.52
CA ILE A 12 0.45 -11.07 5.72
C ILE A 12 1.30 -12.32 5.55
N HIS A 13 1.32 -12.92 4.36
CA HIS A 13 2.05 -14.15 4.11
C HIS A 13 3.27 -13.96 3.19
N THR A 14 3.51 -12.75 2.71
CA THR A 14 4.41 -12.53 1.57
C THR A 14 5.50 -11.50 1.84
N CYS A 15 5.33 -10.61 2.82
CA CYS A 15 6.30 -9.52 3.05
C CYS A 15 7.29 -9.77 4.20
N LYS A 16 7.28 -10.93 4.87
CA LYS A 16 8.26 -11.23 5.93
C LYS A 16 9.68 -11.32 5.35
N PRO A 17 10.71 -10.75 6.01
CA PRO A 17 10.74 -10.19 7.38
C PRO A 17 10.27 -8.72 7.49
N ASN A 18 9.97 -8.05 6.38
CA ASN A 18 9.53 -6.66 6.38
C ASN A 18 8.12 -6.51 6.99
N PRO A 19 7.81 -5.33 7.56
CA PRO A 19 6.47 -5.05 8.06
C PRO A 19 5.44 -4.98 6.93
N ARG A 20 4.18 -5.20 7.30
CA ARG A 20 3.04 -4.96 6.44
C ARG A 20 2.74 -3.47 6.40
N VAL A 21 2.72 -2.88 5.22
CA VAL A 21 2.44 -1.46 5.03
C VAL A 21 1.40 -1.32 3.92
N GLY A 22 0.43 -0.44 4.13
CA GLY A 22 -0.56 -0.03 3.13
C GLY A 22 -0.59 1.50 3.05
N CYS A 23 -0.83 2.01 1.84
CA CYS A 23 -0.81 3.43 1.52
C CYS A 23 -2.02 3.78 0.66
N VAL A 24 -2.63 4.94 0.93
CA VAL A 24 -3.73 5.51 0.15
C VAL A 24 -3.38 6.98 -0.11
N ILE A 25 -3.47 7.41 -1.36
CA ILE A 25 -3.28 8.80 -1.78
C ILE A 25 -4.65 9.38 -2.08
N VAL A 26 -4.99 10.50 -1.42
CA VAL A 26 -6.27 11.20 -1.58
C VAL A 26 -6.03 12.59 -2.12
N LYS A 27 -6.82 13.00 -3.11
CA LYS A 27 -6.85 14.36 -3.66
C LYS A 27 -8.29 14.75 -3.92
N ASN A 28 -8.70 15.95 -3.49
CA ASN A 28 -10.07 16.44 -3.63
C ASN A 28 -11.10 15.41 -3.14
N GLU A 29 -10.85 14.87 -1.93
CA GLU A 29 -11.69 13.85 -1.28
C GLU A 29 -11.84 12.52 -2.04
N LYS A 30 -11.12 12.33 -3.15
CA LYS A 30 -11.12 11.10 -3.93
C LYS A 30 -9.84 10.33 -3.71
N ILE A 31 -9.96 9.02 -3.54
CA ILE A 31 -8.80 8.12 -3.58
C ILE A 31 -8.31 8.09 -5.02
N ILE A 32 -7.08 8.53 -5.22
CA ILE A 32 -6.45 8.56 -6.54
C ILE A 32 -5.46 7.42 -6.71
N GLY A 33 -4.89 6.89 -5.62
CA GLY A 33 -3.96 5.75 -5.67
C GLY A 33 -3.97 4.93 -4.39
N GLU A 34 -3.71 3.63 -4.52
CA GLU A 34 -3.67 2.66 -3.42
C GLU A 34 -2.50 1.69 -3.61
N GLY A 35 -1.86 1.30 -2.51
CA GLY A 35 -0.73 0.39 -2.56
C GLY A 35 -0.51 -0.35 -1.26
N TRP A 36 0.17 -1.49 -1.35
CA TRP A 36 0.67 -2.24 -0.20
C TRP A 36 1.99 -2.93 -0.55
N HIS A 37 2.80 -3.20 0.47
CA HIS A 37 4.05 -3.92 0.30
C HIS A 37 3.76 -5.40 0.03
N LYS A 38 3.95 -5.84 -1.23
CA LYS A 38 3.56 -7.17 -1.69
C LYS A 38 4.52 -8.28 -1.27
N LYS A 39 5.83 -8.02 -1.30
CA LYS A 39 6.87 -9.02 -1.01
C LYS A 39 8.17 -8.36 -0.56
N THR A 40 8.94 -9.09 0.22
CA THR A 40 10.29 -8.68 0.65
C THR A 40 11.17 -8.33 -0.55
N GLY A 41 11.89 -7.22 -0.46
CA GLY A 41 12.75 -6.69 -1.53
C GLY A 41 11.98 -6.09 -2.73
N GLY A 42 10.64 -6.11 -2.71
CA GLY A 42 9.81 -5.39 -3.67
C GLY A 42 9.56 -3.94 -3.27
N ASP A 43 8.85 -3.21 -4.13
CA ASP A 43 8.47 -1.82 -3.86
C ASP A 43 7.66 -1.68 -2.56
N HIS A 44 7.88 -0.58 -1.85
CA HIS A 44 7.07 -0.20 -0.70
C HIS A 44 5.68 0.27 -1.12
N ALA A 45 4.75 0.34 -0.15
CA ALA A 45 3.35 0.65 -0.41
C ALA A 45 3.14 2.02 -1.07
N GLU A 46 3.96 3.01 -0.73
CA GLU A 46 3.94 4.37 -1.22
C GLU A 46 4.26 4.44 -2.71
N ILE A 47 5.30 3.72 -3.15
CA ILE A 47 5.67 3.60 -4.56
C ILE A 47 4.57 2.92 -5.36
N MET A 48 4.00 1.83 -4.81
CA MET A 48 2.89 1.12 -5.44
C MET A 48 1.67 2.03 -5.62
N ALA A 49 1.31 2.82 -4.60
CA ALA A 49 0.20 3.76 -4.66
C ALA A 49 0.46 4.91 -5.64
N SER A 50 1.68 5.46 -5.64
CA SER A 50 2.06 6.56 -6.52
C SER A 50 2.04 6.19 -8.00
N ARG A 51 2.38 4.95 -8.37
CA ARG A 51 2.39 4.51 -9.77
C ARG A 51 1.01 4.47 -10.41
N ILE A 52 -0.04 4.26 -9.62
CA ILE A 52 -1.42 4.17 -10.10
C ILE A 52 -2.24 5.43 -9.79
N ALA A 53 -1.64 6.41 -9.11
CA ALA A 53 -2.27 7.68 -8.78
C ALA A 53 -2.70 8.44 -10.04
N LYS A 54 -3.96 8.88 -10.10
CA LYS A 54 -4.54 9.62 -11.24
C LYS A 54 -5.15 10.95 -10.84
#